data_AF-X1A928-F1
#
_entry.id   AF-X1A928-F1
#
_cell.length_a   1.000
_cell.length_b   1.000
_cell.length_c   1.000
_cell.angle_alpha   90.00
_cell.angle_beta   90.00
_cell.angle_gamma   90.00
#
_symmetry.space_group_name_H-M   'P 1'
#
loop_
_entity.id
_entity.type
_entity.pdbx_description
1 polymer ?
#
loop_
_entity_poly.entity_id
_entity_poly.type
_entity_poly.pdbx_seq_one_letter_code
_entity_poly.pdbx_strand_id
1 'polypeptide(L)' 'MKISIIGCGKIAGSHIMGIKKNVSEYELSLCDTIKFNAESIGEKENIKAIYTDVDELLAKERPDSFHLHRE' A
#
# COMPACT_ATOMS: atom_id res chain seq x y z
N MET A 1 -9.47 -7.53 6.36
CA MET A 1 -8.09 -8.03 6.14
C MET A 1 -7.18 -6.83 5.91
N LYS A 2 -6.04 -6.76 6.58
CA LYS A 2 -5.08 -5.66 6.43
C LYS A 2 -4.03 -6.03 5.40
N ILE A 3 -3.93 -5.22 4.35
CA ILE A 3 -3.03 -5.47 3.22
C ILE A 3 -2.16 -4.24 3.01
N SER A 4 -0.85 -4.44 3.01
CA SER A 4 0.09 -3.35 2.74
C SER A 4 0.79 -3.50 1.40
N ILE A 5 0.98 -2.40 0.69
CA ILE A 5 1.80 -2.32 -0.52
C ILE A 5 3.09 -1.58 -0.15
N ILE A 6 4.23 -2.23 -0.30
CA ILE A 6 5.56 -1.67 -0.06
C ILE A 6 6.26 -1.56 -1.41
N GLY A 7 6.49 -0.33 -1.88
CA GLY A 7 6.93 -0.01 -3.23
C GLY A 7 5.74 0.40 -4.10
N CYS A 8 5.48 1.71 -4.19
CA CYS A 8 4.43 2.35 -4.97
C CYS A 8 4.86 2.66 -6.41
N GLY A 9 5.61 1.73 -6.99
CA GLY A 9 6.11 1.77 -8.36
C GLY A 9 5.05 1.50 -9.43
N LYS A 10 5.49 1.20 -10.66
CA LYS A 10 4.60 1.04 -11.83
C LYS A 10 3.49 0.01 -11.67
N ILE A 11 3.72 -1.05 -10.88
CA ILE A 11 2.83 -2.22 -10.77
C ILE A 11 1.88 -2.08 -9.55
N ALA A 12 2.15 -1.16 -8.63
CA ALA A 12 1.39 -1.01 -7.39
C ALA A 12 -0.11 -0.77 -7.64
N GLY A 13 -0.46 0.04 -8.66
CA GLY A 13 -1.85 0.29 -9.05
C GLY A 13 -2.58 -0.98 -9.50
N SER A 14 -1.90 -1.89 -10.21
CA SER A 14 -2.50 -3.16 -10.65
C SER A 14 -2.78 -4.09 -9.47
N HIS A 15 -1.91 -4.12 -8.46
CA HIS A 15 -2.15 -4.89 -7.23
C HIS A 15 -3.36 -4.35 -6.47
N ILE A 16 -3.45 -3.03 -6.30
CA ILE A 16 -4.58 -2.40 -5.63
C ILE A 16 -5.88 -2.74 -6.36
N MET A 17 -5.93 -2.60 -7.69
CA MET A 17 -7.11 -2.95 -8.48
C MET A 17 -7.51 -4.42 -8.30
N GLY A 18 -6.54 -5.33 -8.26
CA GLY A 18 -6.78 -6.75 -7.97
C GLY A 18 -7.41 -6.97 -6.60
N ILE A 19 -6.88 -6.31 -5.56
CA ILE A 19 -7.41 -6.38 -4.19
C ILE A 19 -8.85 -5.85 -4.15
N LYS A 20 -9.11 -4.65 -4.72
CA LYS A 20 -10.45 -4.04 -4.74
C LYS A 20 -11.49 -4.95 -5.39
N LYS A 21 -11.09 -5.73 -6.39
CA LYS A 21 -12.00 -6.60 -7.15
C LYS A 21 -12.29 -7.93 -6.47
N ASN A 22 -11.32 -8.49 -5.72
CA ASN A 22 -11.42 -9.85 -5.19
C ASN A 22 -11.65 -9.91 -3.67
N VAL A 23 -11.38 -8.82 -2.95
CA VAL A 23 -11.52 -8.77 -1.49
C VAL A 23 -12.62 -7.77 -1.15
N SER A 24 -13.69 -8.25 -0.52
CA SER A 24 -14.86 -7.43 -0.19
C SER A 24 -14.61 -6.47 0.98
N GLU A 25 -13.74 -6.85 1.93
CA GLU A 25 -13.42 -6.04 3.12
C GLU A 25 -11.91 -6.04 3.38
N TYR A 26 -11.25 -4.93 3.08
CA TYR A 26 -9.82 -4.75 3.30
C TYR A 26 -9.50 -3.35 3.84
N GLU A 27 -8.40 -3.28 4.59
CA GLU A 27 -7.72 -2.03 4.93
C GLU A 27 -6.40 -2.02 4.16
N LEU A 28 -6.16 -0.95 3.41
CA LEU A 28 -5.00 -0.84 2.55
C LEU A 28 -4.07 0.24 3.10
N SER A 29 -2.78 -0.08 3.22
CA SER A 29 -1.73 0.88 3.56
C SER A 29 -0.61 0.85 2.53
N LEU A 30 0.01 2.00 2.30
CA LEU A 30 1.03 2.20 1.27
C LEU A 30 2.34 2.61 1.93
N CYS A 31 3.47 2.06 1.48
CA CYS A 31 4.79 2.49 1.87
C CYS A 31 5.69 2.63 0.64
N ASP A 32 6.37 3.77 0.50
CA ASP A 32 7.41 3.97 -0.50
C ASP A 32 8.48 4.92 0.05
N THR A 33 9.75 4.65 -0.22
CA THR A 33 10.84 5.56 0.19
C THR A 33 10.72 6.91 -0.51
N ILE A 34 10.11 6.95 -1.69
CA ILE A 34 9.72 8.16 -2.42
C ILE A 34 8.28 8.51 -2.03
N LYS A 35 8.14 9.39 -1.04
CA LYS A 35 6.85 9.85 -0.50
C LYS A 35 5.82 10.22 -1.59
N PHE A 36 6.26 10.92 -2.63
CA PHE A 36 5.42 11.33 -3.75
C PHE A 36 4.70 10.16 -4.44
N ASN A 37 5.37 9.01 -4.58
CA ASN A 37 4.78 7.83 -5.22
C ASN A 37 3.62 7.28 -4.39
N ALA A 38 3.84 7.15 -3.08
CA ALA A 38 2.82 6.65 -2.17
C ALA A 38 1.65 7.64 -2.03
N GLU A 39 1.93 8.95 -1.98
CA GLU A 39 0.90 10.00 -1.98
C GLU A 39 0.07 10.03 -3.26
N SER A 40 0.70 9.95 -4.43
CA SER A 40 -0.02 9.99 -5.72
C SER A 40 -1.00 8.82 -5.86
N ILE A 41 -0.58 7.61 -5.46
CA ILE A 41 -1.47 6.45 -5.44
C ILE A 41 -2.52 6.59 -4.33
N GLY A 42 -2.12 7.05 -3.14
CA GLY A 42 -3.02 7.23 -2.01
C GLY A 42 -4.16 8.19 -2.31
N GLU A 43 -3.87 9.31 -2.98
CA GLU A 43 -4.88 10.28 -3.41
C GLU A 43 -5.84 9.66 -4.44
N LYS A 44 -5.29 9.02 -5.48
CA LYS A 44 -6.08 8.38 -6.55
C LYS A 44 -7.01 7.30 -6.00
N GLU A 45 -6.51 6.49 -5.07
CA GLU A 45 -7.20 5.31 -4.56
C GLU A 45 -7.95 5.57 -3.24
N ASN A 46 -7.92 6.80 -2.72
CA ASN A 46 -8.48 7.25 -1.43
C ASN A 46 -7.93 6.51 -0.20
N ILE A 47 -6.63 6.20 -0.22
CA ILE A 47 -5.91 5.53 0.87
C ILE A 47 -5.18 6.57 1.71
N LYS A 48 -5.50 6.63 3.01
CA LYS A 48 -4.92 7.61 3.95
C LYS A 48 -3.70 7.09 4.72
N ALA A 49 -3.58 5.77 4.84
CA ALA A 49 -2.49 5.12 5.55
C ALA A 49 -1.25 5.06 4.64
N ILE A 50 -0.47 6.14 4.64
CA ILE A 50 0.70 6.34 3.78
C ILE A 50 1.94 6.50 4.66
N TYR A 51 2.99 5.75 4.32
CA TYR A 51 4.24 5.68 5.07
C TYR A 51 5.43 5.82 4.12
N THR A 52 6.57 6.24 4.67
CA THR A 52 7.85 6.24 3.96
C THR A 52 8.85 5.25 4.55
N ASP A 53 8.49 4.65 5.67
CA ASP A 53 9.30 3.71 6.42
C ASP A 53 8.53 2.41 6.64
N VAL A 54 9.17 1.29 6.30
CA VAL A 54 8.54 -0.04 6.35
C VAL A 54 8.35 -0.49 7.79
N ASP A 55 9.32 -0.24 8.66
CA ASP A 55 9.24 -0.60 10.07
C ASP A 55 8.10 0.16 10.77
N GLU A 56 7.91 1.45 10.46
CA GLU A 56 6.78 2.25 10.93
C GLU A 56 5.44 1.66 10.48
N LEU A 57 5.30 1.33 9.20
CA LEU A 57 4.09 0.71 8.65
C LEU A 57 3.80 -0.61 9.35
N LEU A 58 4.80 -1.51 9.46
CA LEU A 58 4.61 -2.83 10.07
C LEU A 58 4.26 -2.72 11.54
N ALA A 59 4.85 -1.77 12.27
CA ALA A 59 4.58 -1.55 13.69
C ALA A 59 3.16 -1.01 13.95
N LYS A 60 2.69 -0.07 13.11
CA LYS A 60 1.38 0.59 13.27
C LYS A 60 0.23 -0.24 12.68
N GLU A 61 0.37 -0.67 11.44
CA GLU A 61 -0.72 -1.31 10.70
C GLU A 61 -0.85 -2.79 11.03
N ARG A 62 0.28 -3.46 11.29
CA ARG A 62 0.37 -4.92 11.51
C ARG A 62 -0.41 -5.69 10.45
N PRO A 63 -0.04 -5.55 9.16
CA PRO A 63 -0.81 -6.15 8.07
C PRO A 63 -0.82 -7.68 8.13
N ASP A 64 -1.94 -8.28 7.74
CA ASP A 64 -2.08 -9.73 7.57
C ASP A 64 -1.24 -10.22 6.37
N SER A 65 -1.04 -9.36 5.38
CA SER A 65 -0.24 -9.65 4.19
C SER A 65 0.33 -8.36 3.62
N PHE A 66 1.53 -8.44 3.05
CA PHE A 66 2.13 -7.31 2.34
C PHE A 66 2.73 -7.75 1.01
N HIS A 67 2.68 -6.86 0.02
CA HIS A 67 3.35 -7.03 -1.25
C HIS A 67 4.57 -6.12 -1.26
N LEU A 68 5.75 -6.70 -1.50
CA LEU A 68 7.01 -5.97 -1.60
C LEU A 68 7.46 -5.89 -3.05
N HIS A 69 7.63 -4.67 -3.56
CA HIS A 69 8.13 -4.37 -4.89
C HIS A 69 9.42 -3.57 -4.77
N ARG A 70 10.55 -4.19 -5.12
CA ARG A 70 11.83 -3.49 -5.30
C ARG A 70 12.00 -3.24 -6.80
N GLU A 71 11.94 -1.97 -7.21
CA GLU A 71 12.40 -1.51 -8.53
C GLU A 71 13.88 -1.11 -8.47
#